data_AF-A0A847P462-F1
#
_entry.id   AF-A0A847P462-F1
#
_cell.length_a   1.000
_cell.length_b   1.000
_cell.length_c   1.000
_cell.angle_alpha   90.00
_cell.angle_beta   90.00
_cell.angle_gamma   90.00
#
_symmetry.space_group_name_H-M   'P 1'
#
loop_
_entity.id
_entity.type
_entity.pdbx_description
1 polymer ?
#
loop_
_entity_poly.entity_id
_entity_poly.type
_entity_poly.pdbx_seq_one_letter_code
_entity_poly.pdbx_strand_id
1 'polypeptide(L)'
;MRSIFLNKRLLFLATLSVFLSLSSVHARKIRLDREGDGNTVKNNITAAITAANQPNDTIYIIGSDIDTFTGDFPQNFYNGNITFLGKNPNPDSFPVLIIRGSNWNNFWTNTGNCTTRFERVVLQGCSPISNQHNSHKCVIENVVIRGYTNNAVFAINGDNSNAITIKNTIFISNKRPIFPQLRSHNSNSPYGSVTNCTFYGNDTVNADNPSQARSLLTVTNCIFHPTNKNIALTNSLRNVYTYCLLPTSARSSPWGIGCDFKDDPKFIKTTPSAATDFRIFKDSPAREKGSTSAPLTDISGKSRDTYPDIGAWEWVDTNVAPVKIELSKNSIAENN
;
A
#
# COMPACT_ATOMS: atom_id res chain seq x y z
N MET A 1 -12.93 33.97 62.88
CA MET A 1 -13.36 33.74 61.49
C MET A 1 -12.31 34.29 60.54
N ARG A 2 -11.45 33.43 59.97
CA ARG A 2 -10.43 33.84 58.98
C ARG A 2 -11.07 33.91 57.60
N SER A 3 -11.00 35.07 56.97
CA SER A 3 -11.59 35.32 55.64
C SER A 3 -10.82 34.55 54.56
N ILE A 4 -11.54 33.74 53.80
CA ILE A 4 -11.07 33.18 52.53
C ILE A 4 -11.26 34.27 51.47
N PHE A 5 -10.32 35.21 51.37
CA PHE A 5 -10.20 36.07 50.20
C PHE A 5 -9.48 35.27 49.12
N LEU A 6 -10.20 34.35 48.47
CA LEU A 6 -9.71 33.68 47.28
C LEU A 6 -9.66 34.72 46.15
N ASN A 7 -8.43 35.00 45.73
CA ASN A 7 -8.04 36.07 44.83
C ASN A 7 -8.70 35.87 43.44
N LYS A 8 -9.78 36.60 43.15
CA LYS A 8 -10.53 36.51 41.87
C LYS A 8 -9.63 36.64 40.62
N ARG A 9 -8.48 37.31 40.74
CA ARG A 9 -7.46 37.40 39.68
C ARG A 9 -6.77 36.06 39.38
N LEU A 10 -6.56 35.20 40.38
CA LEU A 10 -5.92 33.90 40.21
C LEU A 10 -6.85 32.90 39.50
N LEU A 11 -8.16 32.97 39.79
CA LEU A 11 -9.18 32.15 39.12
C LEU A 11 -9.36 32.56 37.64
N PHE A 12 -9.23 33.86 37.33
CA PHE A 12 -9.30 34.38 35.96
C PHE A 12 -8.05 34.03 35.14
N LEU A 13 -6.85 34.04 35.75
CA LEU A 13 -5.61 33.60 35.12
C LEU A 13 -5.57 32.08 34.87
N ALA A 14 -6.16 31.28 35.76
CA ALA A 14 -6.25 29.83 35.59
C ALA A 14 -7.28 29.42 34.52
N THR A 15 -8.36 30.18 34.35
CA THR A 15 -9.36 29.92 33.29
C THR A 15 -8.87 30.37 31.92
N LEU A 16 -8.13 31.48 31.83
CA LEU A 16 -7.54 31.95 30.57
C LEU A 16 -6.41 31.02 30.07
N SER A 17 -5.62 30.43 30.97
CA SER A 17 -4.58 29.45 30.60
C SER A 17 -5.15 28.09 30.18
N VAL A 18 -6.32 27.69 30.71
CA VAL A 18 -7.07 26.50 30.23
C VAL A 18 -7.71 26.76 28.87
N PHE A 19 -8.20 27.98 28.60
CA PHE A 19 -8.72 28.33 27.26
C PHE A 19 -7.62 28.49 26.20
N LEU A 20 -6.42 28.96 26.56
CA LEU A 20 -5.28 29.05 25.65
C LEU A 20 -4.60 27.69 25.39
N SER A 21 -4.73 26.73 26.30
CA SER A 21 -4.21 25.36 26.14
C SER A 21 -5.15 24.41 25.39
N LEU A 22 -6.37 24.86 25.07
CA LEU A 22 -7.34 24.13 24.23
C LEU A 22 -7.17 24.40 22.73
N SER A 23 -5.99 24.85 22.29
CA SER A 23 -5.60 24.73 20.88
C SER A 23 -5.23 23.27 20.57
N SER A 24 -6.21 22.37 20.71
CA SER A 24 -6.10 21.02 20.17
C SER A 24 -5.94 21.16 18.65
N VAL A 25 -4.73 20.90 18.18
CA VAL A 25 -4.44 20.69 16.76
C VAL A 25 -5.20 19.43 16.37
N HIS A 26 -6.41 19.61 15.84
CA HIS A 26 -7.20 18.51 15.32
C HIS A 26 -6.62 18.11 13.96
N ALA A 27 -6.46 16.81 13.74
CA ALA A 27 -6.18 16.27 12.41
C ALA A 27 -7.23 16.80 11.42
N ARG A 28 -6.78 17.49 10.37
CA ARG A 28 -7.67 18.08 9.36
C ARG A 28 -7.83 17.16 8.18
N LYS A 29 -8.93 17.33 7.47
CA LYS A 29 -9.22 16.66 6.21
C LYS A 29 -9.11 17.66 5.07
N ILE A 30 -7.99 17.63 4.35
CA ILE A 30 -7.72 18.47 3.19
C ILE A 30 -8.36 17.79 1.98
N ARG A 31 -9.40 18.39 1.43
CA ARG A 31 -10.05 17.88 0.22
C ARG A 31 -9.17 18.21 -0.99
N LEU A 32 -8.87 17.20 -1.78
CA LEU A 32 -8.24 17.30 -3.10
C LEU A 32 -9.23 16.74 -4.11
N ASP A 33 -9.61 17.54 -5.10
CA ASP A 33 -10.54 17.19 -6.16
C ASP A 33 -9.98 17.74 -7.47
N ARG A 34 -10.27 17.05 -8.57
CA ARG A 34 -9.89 17.46 -9.91
C ARG A 34 -10.58 18.76 -10.33
N GLU A 35 -11.88 18.89 -10.03
CA GLU A 35 -12.70 19.98 -10.58
C GLU A 35 -12.65 21.25 -9.70
N GLY A 36 -12.55 21.06 -8.38
CA GLY A 36 -12.47 22.14 -7.38
C GLY A 36 -13.81 22.85 -7.16
N ASP A 37 -14.40 22.72 -5.97
CA ASP A 37 -15.70 23.30 -5.60
C ASP A 37 -15.59 24.59 -4.76
N GLY A 38 -14.44 25.29 -4.83
CA GLY A 38 -14.16 26.50 -4.05
C GLY A 38 -13.70 26.26 -2.60
N ASN A 39 -13.91 25.05 -2.05
CA ASN A 39 -13.42 24.63 -0.73
C ASN A 39 -12.36 23.51 -0.80
N THR A 40 -11.80 23.31 -1.98
CA THR A 40 -10.97 22.16 -2.33
C THR A 40 -9.69 22.61 -3.04
N VAL A 41 -8.56 21.95 -2.74
CA VAL A 41 -7.34 22.13 -3.52
C VAL A 41 -7.57 21.53 -4.90
N LYS A 42 -7.52 22.36 -5.95
CA LYS A 42 -7.80 21.94 -7.32
C LYS A 42 -6.59 21.23 -7.96
N ASN A 43 -6.76 19.96 -8.29
CA ASN A 43 -5.88 19.13 -9.14
C ASN A 43 -4.35 19.29 -8.91
N ASN A 44 -3.93 19.58 -7.68
CA ASN A 44 -2.54 19.86 -7.36
C ASN A 44 -2.19 19.17 -6.03
N ILE A 45 -1.58 17.99 -6.13
CA ILE A 45 -1.19 17.21 -4.95
C ILE A 45 -0.14 17.97 -4.11
N THR A 46 0.75 18.75 -4.72
CA THR A 46 1.74 19.58 -4.00
C THR A 46 1.06 20.63 -3.13
N ALA A 47 0.04 21.31 -3.66
CA ALA A 47 -0.74 22.27 -2.87
C ALA A 47 -1.52 21.57 -1.75
N ALA A 48 -2.03 20.36 -1.97
CA ALA A 48 -2.73 19.59 -0.95
C ALA A 48 -1.77 19.13 0.17
N ILE A 49 -0.55 18.71 -0.19
CA ILE A 49 0.54 18.41 0.76
C ILE A 49 0.91 19.66 1.56
N THR A 50 1.06 20.81 0.90
CA THR A 50 1.36 22.08 1.55
C THR A 50 0.28 22.47 2.55
N ALA A 51 -0.99 22.26 2.20
CA ALA A 51 -2.12 22.50 3.09
C ALA A 51 -2.16 21.51 4.27
N ALA A 52 -1.72 20.27 4.08
CA ALA A 52 -1.66 19.21 5.10
C ALA A 52 -0.42 19.34 6.02
N ASN A 53 -0.22 20.53 6.60
CA ASN A 53 0.96 20.87 7.39
C ASN A 53 0.83 20.59 8.91
N GLN A 54 -0.25 19.97 9.38
CA GLN A 54 -0.41 19.58 10.79
C GLN A 54 -0.27 18.07 10.97
N PRO A 55 0.30 17.59 12.10
CA PRO A 55 0.41 16.17 12.37
C PRO A 55 -0.94 15.44 12.28
N ASN A 56 -0.93 14.30 11.61
CA ASN A 56 -2.09 13.44 11.35
C ASN A 56 -3.12 14.02 10.37
N ASP A 57 -2.78 15.09 9.64
CA ASP A 57 -3.62 15.56 8.54
C ASP A 57 -3.85 14.45 7.49
N THR A 58 -5.05 14.45 6.93
CA THR A 58 -5.46 13.56 5.85
C THR A 58 -5.72 14.37 4.59
N ILE A 59 -5.00 14.06 3.51
CA ILE A 59 -5.37 14.46 2.16
C ILE A 59 -6.42 13.47 1.66
N TYR A 60 -7.67 13.95 1.59
CA TYR A 60 -8.79 13.17 1.11
C TYR A 60 -9.05 13.45 -0.36
N ILE A 61 -8.79 12.44 -1.18
CA ILE A 61 -8.74 12.54 -2.62
C ILE A 61 -10.08 12.11 -3.21
N ILE A 62 -10.79 13.08 -3.74
CA ILE A 62 -12.05 12.92 -4.47
C ILE A 62 -11.67 12.77 -5.94
N GLY A 63 -11.68 11.52 -6.40
CA GLY A 63 -11.34 11.16 -7.77
C GLY A 63 -11.61 9.68 -8.01
N SER A 64 -11.43 9.29 -9.26
CA SER A 64 -11.61 7.96 -9.81
C SER A 64 -10.33 7.50 -10.53
N ASP A 65 -10.33 6.30 -11.10
CA ASP A 65 -9.19 5.71 -11.81
C ASP A 65 -8.74 6.49 -13.06
N ILE A 66 -9.60 7.36 -13.59
CA ILE A 66 -9.27 8.29 -14.68
C ILE A 66 -8.66 9.62 -14.19
N ASP A 67 -8.64 9.85 -12.88
CA ASP A 67 -8.14 11.09 -12.26
C ASP A 67 -6.71 10.88 -11.79
N THR A 68 -5.78 11.60 -12.43
CA THR A 68 -4.34 11.54 -12.11
C THR A 68 -3.89 12.84 -11.46
N PHE A 69 -3.41 12.75 -10.22
CA PHE A 69 -2.84 13.86 -9.46
C PHE A 69 -1.32 13.73 -9.44
N THR A 70 -0.64 14.70 -10.06
CA THR A 70 0.82 14.72 -10.20
C THR A 70 1.42 15.87 -9.40
N GLY A 71 2.58 15.64 -8.79
CA GLY A 71 3.34 16.70 -8.11
C GLY A 71 4.55 16.19 -7.35
N ASP A 72 5.12 17.06 -6.50
CA ASP A 72 6.21 16.77 -5.56
C ASP A 72 5.83 17.26 -4.15
N PHE A 73 6.66 16.95 -3.14
CA PHE A 73 6.57 17.60 -1.84
C PHE A 73 7.08 19.05 -1.91
N PRO A 74 6.56 19.97 -1.07
CA PRO A 74 7.16 21.28 -0.92
C PRO A 74 8.54 21.17 -0.27
N GLN A 75 9.43 22.12 -0.59
CA GLN A 75 10.75 22.20 0.04
C GLN A 75 10.59 22.38 1.56
N ASN A 76 11.48 21.77 2.35
CA ASN A 76 11.48 21.88 3.81
C ASN A 76 10.17 21.42 4.48
N PHE A 77 9.49 20.44 3.89
CA PHE A 77 8.33 19.82 4.50
C PHE A 77 8.74 18.74 5.50
N TYR A 78 8.39 18.95 6.77
CA TYR A 78 8.79 18.06 7.88
C TYR A 78 7.60 17.40 8.59
N ASN A 79 6.38 17.54 8.07
CA ASN A 79 5.22 16.83 8.61
C ASN A 79 5.07 15.46 7.97
N GLY A 80 5.68 14.43 8.56
CA GLY A 80 5.59 13.07 8.01
C GLY A 80 4.38 12.25 8.48
N ASN A 81 3.65 12.74 9.48
CA ASN A 81 2.41 12.12 9.95
C ASN A 81 1.25 12.56 9.05
N ILE A 82 1.16 11.96 7.85
CA ILE A 82 0.20 12.35 6.82
C ILE A 82 -0.45 11.11 6.20
N THR A 83 -1.75 11.18 5.96
CA THR A 83 -2.50 10.13 5.26
C THR A 83 -3.00 10.62 3.92
N PHE A 84 -2.71 9.87 2.86
CA PHE A 84 -3.32 10.02 1.53
C PHE A 84 -4.43 8.98 1.43
N LEU A 85 -5.69 9.44 1.36
CA LEU A 85 -6.87 8.58 1.37
C LEU A 85 -7.76 8.86 0.16
N GLY A 86 -7.91 7.88 -0.73
CA GLY A 86 -8.91 7.94 -1.78
C GLY A 86 -10.33 7.77 -1.23
N LYS A 87 -11.28 8.47 -1.86
CA LYS A 87 -12.70 8.44 -1.47
C LYS A 87 -13.35 7.08 -1.67
N ASN A 88 -13.09 6.43 -2.80
CA ASN A 88 -13.83 5.25 -3.22
C ASN A 88 -13.25 3.96 -2.60
N PRO A 89 -14.09 3.04 -2.10
CA PRO A 89 -13.64 1.74 -1.62
C PRO A 89 -13.41 0.72 -2.74
N ASN A 90 -13.98 0.93 -3.94
CA ASN A 90 -13.74 0.07 -5.09
C ASN A 90 -12.33 0.34 -5.66
N PRO A 91 -11.43 -0.67 -5.71
CA PRO A 91 -10.08 -0.48 -6.23
C PRO A 91 -9.99 -0.13 -7.71
N ASP A 92 -11.02 -0.44 -8.50
CA ASP A 92 -11.12 0.04 -9.90
C ASP A 92 -11.47 1.53 -10.00
N SER A 93 -11.73 2.21 -8.87
CA SER A 93 -12.04 3.64 -8.82
C SER A 93 -11.08 4.40 -7.90
N PHE A 94 -9.92 3.81 -7.60
CA PHE A 94 -8.87 4.49 -6.83
C PHE A 94 -8.25 5.61 -7.66
N PRO A 95 -8.12 6.84 -7.13
CA PRO A 95 -7.42 7.92 -7.81
C PRO A 95 -5.94 7.61 -8.00
N VAL A 96 -5.38 8.08 -9.10
CA VAL A 96 -3.97 7.84 -9.46
C VAL A 96 -3.10 8.95 -8.92
N LEU A 97 -2.05 8.58 -8.18
CA LEU A 97 -1.02 9.46 -7.69
C LEU A 97 0.29 9.23 -8.44
N ILE A 98 0.90 10.34 -8.89
CA ILE A 98 2.25 10.36 -9.46
C ILE A 98 3.05 11.42 -8.69
N ILE A 99 3.71 11.01 -7.62
CA ILE A 99 4.52 11.92 -6.79
C ILE A 99 6.00 11.70 -7.13
N ARG A 100 6.64 12.72 -7.71
CA ARG A 100 8.00 12.66 -8.24
C ARG A 100 8.74 13.96 -7.98
N GLY A 101 10.04 13.85 -7.74
CA GLY A 101 10.95 14.98 -7.64
C GLY A 101 11.97 14.83 -6.50
N SER A 102 12.83 15.83 -6.36
CA SER A 102 13.89 15.83 -5.34
C SER A 102 13.34 16.04 -3.93
N ASN A 103 12.22 16.76 -3.78
CA ASN A 103 11.67 17.05 -2.47
C ASN A 103 10.97 15.84 -1.86
N TRP A 104 10.39 14.95 -2.66
CA TRP A 104 9.94 13.64 -2.21
C TRP A 104 11.07 12.85 -1.56
N ASN A 105 12.25 12.78 -2.19
CA ASN A 105 13.40 12.08 -1.61
C ASN A 105 13.87 12.77 -0.32
N ASN A 106 13.88 14.11 -0.30
CA ASN A 106 14.23 14.89 0.89
C ASN A 106 13.23 14.66 2.03
N PHE A 107 11.93 14.58 1.73
CA PHE A 107 10.87 14.30 2.70
C PHE A 107 11.14 12.97 3.41
N TRP A 108 11.33 11.90 2.65
CA TRP A 108 11.63 10.57 3.20
C TRP A 108 12.97 10.48 3.92
N THR A 109 13.92 11.37 3.63
CA THR A 109 15.28 11.34 4.21
C THR A 109 15.40 12.20 5.47
N ASN A 110 14.70 13.33 5.50
CA ASN A 110 14.89 14.37 6.53
C ASN A 110 13.72 14.48 7.51
N THR A 111 12.62 13.75 7.30
CA THR A 111 11.50 13.73 8.24
C THR A 111 11.70 12.62 9.25
N GLY A 112 11.74 12.96 10.55
CA GLY A 112 12.12 12.05 11.64
C GLY A 112 11.14 10.90 11.93
N ASN A 113 10.95 10.56 13.21
CA ASN A 113 10.05 9.48 13.64
C ASN A 113 8.57 9.83 13.37
N CYS A 114 8.06 9.41 12.22
CA CYS A 114 6.72 9.72 11.74
C CYS A 114 6.16 8.57 10.89
N THR A 115 4.86 8.63 10.56
CA THR A 115 4.19 7.62 9.74
C THR A 115 3.42 8.25 8.59
N THR A 116 3.82 7.94 7.36
CA THR A 116 3.05 8.29 6.16
C THR A 116 2.22 7.10 5.71
N ARG A 117 0.93 7.34 5.45
CA ARG A 117 -0.02 6.31 5.03
C ARG A 117 -0.56 6.59 3.63
N PHE A 118 -0.63 5.56 2.79
CA PHE A 118 -1.36 5.56 1.54
C PHE A 118 -2.49 4.53 1.61
N GLU A 119 -3.71 4.96 1.34
CA GLU A 119 -4.89 4.10 1.35
C GLU A 119 -5.87 4.42 0.23
N ARG A 120 -6.38 3.39 -0.46
CA ARG A 120 -7.37 3.51 -1.55
C ARG A 120 -6.91 4.40 -2.70
N VAL A 121 -5.65 4.27 -3.09
CA VAL A 121 -5.03 5.02 -4.19
C VAL A 121 -4.29 4.08 -5.13
N VAL A 122 -3.99 4.57 -6.33
CA VAL A 122 -3.00 3.96 -7.21
C VAL A 122 -1.69 4.75 -7.10
N LEU A 123 -0.59 4.11 -6.75
CA LEU A 123 0.75 4.70 -6.86
C LEU A 123 1.33 4.31 -8.23
N GLN A 124 1.46 5.28 -9.12
CA GLN A 124 1.86 5.03 -10.50
C GLN A 124 3.24 5.63 -10.82
N GLY A 125 4.26 4.77 -10.80
CA GLY A 125 5.63 5.13 -11.15
C GLY A 125 6.14 6.36 -10.38
N CYS A 126 5.81 6.49 -9.11
CA CYS A 126 6.33 7.57 -8.26
C CYS A 126 7.87 7.48 -8.11
N SER A 127 8.49 8.50 -7.53
CA SER A 127 9.84 8.35 -6.98
C SER A 127 9.83 7.25 -5.89
N PRO A 128 10.97 6.56 -5.64
CA PRO A 128 11.03 5.51 -4.62
C PRO A 128 10.57 5.99 -3.25
N ILE A 129 9.78 5.18 -2.54
CA ILE A 129 9.49 5.40 -1.13
C ILE A 129 10.75 5.01 -0.33
N SER A 130 11.33 5.97 0.39
CA SER A 130 12.62 5.81 1.06
C SER A 130 12.46 5.87 2.59
N ASN A 131 13.37 5.24 3.30
CA ASN A 131 13.54 5.38 4.75
C ASN A 131 15.03 5.31 5.13
N GLN A 132 15.91 5.65 4.20
CA GLN A 132 17.33 5.30 4.26
C GLN A 132 18.10 5.89 5.44
N HIS A 133 17.55 6.91 6.11
CA HIS A 133 18.28 7.78 7.03
C HIS A 133 17.52 8.15 8.31
N ASN A 134 16.35 7.56 8.55
CA ASN A 134 15.53 7.89 9.71
C ASN A 134 14.57 6.74 10.06
N SER A 135 13.79 6.93 11.13
CA SER A 135 12.76 5.99 11.58
C SER A 135 11.37 6.26 10.98
N HIS A 136 11.29 6.94 9.83
CA HIS A 136 10.05 7.20 9.10
C HIS A 136 9.45 5.89 8.62
N LYS A 137 8.19 5.67 9.00
CA LYS A 137 7.41 4.50 8.62
C LYS A 137 6.49 4.80 7.45
N CYS A 138 6.36 3.83 6.55
CA CYS A 138 5.37 3.84 5.49
C CYS A 138 4.32 2.74 5.72
N VAL A 139 3.04 3.12 5.67
CA VAL A 139 1.91 2.18 5.66
C VAL A 139 1.20 2.28 4.32
N ILE A 140 1.03 1.13 3.66
CA ILE A 140 0.33 1.01 2.38
C ILE A 140 -0.77 -0.02 2.58
N GLU A 141 -2.02 0.39 2.39
CA GLU A 141 -3.16 -0.47 2.67
C GLU A 141 -4.26 -0.24 1.63
N ASN A 142 -4.73 -1.31 0.99
CA ASN A 142 -5.74 -1.22 -0.08
C ASN A 142 -5.26 -0.30 -1.22
N VAL A 143 -4.12 -0.63 -1.83
CA VAL A 143 -3.46 0.19 -2.86
C VAL A 143 -3.15 -0.65 -4.09
N VAL A 144 -3.09 -0.01 -5.26
CA VAL A 144 -2.52 -0.60 -6.47
C VAL A 144 -1.18 0.09 -6.77
N ILE A 145 -0.11 -0.68 -6.97
CA ILE A 145 1.23 -0.17 -7.27
C ILE A 145 1.65 -0.65 -8.66
N ARG A 146 1.82 0.30 -9.58
CA ARG A 146 2.07 -0.01 -11.00
C ARG A 146 2.99 0.98 -11.69
N GLY A 147 3.50 0.59 -12.86
CA GLY A 147 4.18 1.52 -13.78
C GLY A 147 5.56 2.00 -13.30
N TYR A 148 6.20 1.29 -12.37
CA TYR A 148 7.58 1.59 -11.97
C TYR A 148 8.57 1.03 -13.01
N THR A 149 8.91 1.86 -14.00
CA THR A 149 9.80 1.48 -15.12
C THR A 149 11.24 1.95 -14.94
N ASN A 150 11.44 3.11 -14.31
CA ASN A 150 12.77 3.75 -14.20
C ASN A 150 13.38 3.57 -12.80
N ASN A 151 12.54 3.52 -11.77
CA ASN A 151 12.94 3.47 -10.37
C ASN A 151 12.37 2.22 -9.68
N ALA A 152 13.06 1.71 -8.65
CA ALA A 152 12.48 0.74 -7.74
C ALA A 152 11.26 1.34 -7.00
N VAL A 153 10.36 0.50 -6.51
CA VAL A 153 9.19 0.96 -5.72
C VAL A 153 9.65 1.53 -4.39
N PHE A 154 10.50 0.78 -3.69
CA PHE A 154 11.08 1.18 -2.43
C PHE A 154 12.58 1.45 -2.58
N ALA A 155 13.12 2.27 -1.68
CA ALA A 155 14.54 2.49 -1.49
C ALA A 155 14.85 2.37 0.01
N ILE A 156 14.89 1.14 0.51
CA ILE A 156 15.09 0.88 1.94
C ILE A 156 16.59 0.79 2.24
N ASN A 157 17.04 1.43 3.32
CA ASN A 157 18.41 1.31 3.82
C ASN A 157 18.42 1.53 5.34
N GLY A 158 19.42 0.97 6.02
CA GLY A 158 19.60 1.16 7.46
C GLY A 158 18.92 0.12 8.35
N ASP A 159 19.22 0.21 9.65
CA ASP A 159 18.74 -0.70 10.70
C ASP A 159 17.35 -0.30 11.23
N ASN A 160 16.39 -0.16 10.31
CA ASN A 160 15.05 0.29 10.65
C ASN A 160 14.08 -0.88 10.72
N SER A 161 13.74 -1.32 11.94
CA SER A 161 12.70 -2.31 12.20
C SER A 161 11.31 -1.78 11.80
N ASN A 162 10.49 -2.60 11.14
CA ASN A 162 9.09 -2.31 10.81
C ASN A 162 8.86 -0.97 10.11
N ALA A 163 9.74 -0.64 9.18
CA ALA A 163 9.71 0.63 8.49
C ALA A 163 8.73 0.66 7.31
N ILE A 164 8.35 -0.50 6.77
CA ILE A 164 7.25 -0.63 5.81
C ILE A 164 6.20 -1.64 6.28
N THR A 165 4.93 -1.29 6.16
CA THR A 165 3.79 -2.21 6.38
C THR A 165 2.88 -2.15 5.17
N ILE A 166 2.71 -3.27 4.49
CA ILE A 166 1.96 -3.36 3.22
C ILE A 166 0.87 -4.41 3.36
N LYS A 167 -0.37 -4.01 3.12
CA LYS A 167 -1.56 -4.85 3.29
C LYS A 167 -2.48 -4.72 2.08
N ASN A 168 -3.15 -5.80 1.67
CA ASN A 168 -4.22 -5.77 0.67
C ASN A 168 -3.84 -5.00 -0.60
N THR A 169 -2.61 -5.21 -1.09
CA THR A 169 -2.03 -4.40 -2.17
C THR A 169 -1.81 -5.25 -3.40
N ILE A 170 -2.09 -4.68 -4.58
CA ILE A 170 -1.82 -5.32 -5.86
C ILE A 170 -0.61 -4.65 -6.52
N PHE A 171 0.44 -5.42 -6.79
CA PHE A 171 1.62 -5.00 -7.54
C PHE A 171 1.52 -5.52 -8.97
N ILE A 172 1.35 -4.62 -9.93
CA ILE A 172 1.13 -4.99 -11.33
C ILE A 172 2.12 -4.32 -12.28
N SER A 173 2.76 -5.14 -13.12
CA SER A 173 3.56 -4.69 -14.26
C SER A 173 4.72 -3.73 -13.93
N ASN A 174 5.34 -3.88 -12.76
CA ASN A 174 6.54 -3.10 -12.40
C ASN A 174 7.79 -3.71 -13.05
N LYS A 175 8.61 -2.88 -13.71
CA LYS A 175 9.81 -3.31 -14.47
C LYS A 175 11.11 -3.16 -13.68
N ARG A 176 11.04 -2.52 -12.53
CA ARG A 176 12.14 -2.40 -11.57
C ARG A 176 11.81 -3.19 -10.31
N PRO A 177 12.82 -3.52 -9.48
CA PRO A 177 12.60 -4.20 -8.22
C PRO A 177 11.52 -3.51 -7.37
N ILE A 178 10.59 -4.27 -6.82
CA ILE A 178 9.67 -3.75 -5.81
C ILE A 178 10.48 -3.52 -4.53
N PHE A 179 11.07 -4.59 -4.00
CA PHE A 179 12.02 -4.56 -2.89
C PHE A 179 13.44 -4.68 -3.45
N PRO A 180 14.23 -3.59 -3.49
CA PRO A 180 15.60 -3.65 -3.99
C PRO A 180 16.54 -4.30 -2.99
N GLN A 181 17.77 -4.58 -3.43
CA GLN A 181 18.83 -5.04 -2.55
C GLN A 181 19.17 -3.99 -1.49
N LEU A 182 19.22 -4.44 -0.23
CA LEU A 182 19.58 -3.59 0.89
C LEU A 182 21.09 -3.48 1.03
N ARG A 183 21.60 -2.26 1.25
CA ARG A 183 23.04 -2.01 1.46
C ARG A 183 23.48 -2.41 2.86
N SER A 184 22.65 -2.16 3.87
CA SER A 184 22.80 -2.64 5.23
C SER A 184 21.50 -3.33 5.65
N HIS A 185 21.56 -4.29 6.55
CA HIS A 185 20.33 -4.90 7.07
C HIS A 185 20.37 -5.02 8.57
N ASN A 186 19.19 -4.79 9.17
CA ASN A 186 18.94 -4.88 10.59
C ASN A 186 19.17 -6.31 11.11
N SER A 187 19.90 -6.44 12.21
CA SER A 187 20.12 -7.71 12.90
C SER A 187 18.96 -8.13 13.81
N ASN A 188 18.08 -7.21 14.20
CA ASN A 188 17.20 -7.41 15.35
C ASN A 188 15.73 -7.68 14.99
N SER A 189 15.20 -7.15 13.88
CA SER A 189 13.79 -7.30 13.51
C SER A 189 13.53 -7.01 12.03
N PRO A 190 12.55 -7.67 11.38
CA PRO A 190 12.21 -7.43 9.98
C PRO A 190 12.12 -5.95 9.65
N TYR A 191 12.67 -5.54 8.51
CA TYR A 191 12.55 -4.14 8.09
C TYR A 191 11.12 -3.77 7.65
N GLY A 192 10.25 -4.76 7.48
CA GLY A 192 8.84 -4.53 7.19
C GLY A 192 8.04 -5.82 7.07
N SER A 193 6.76 -5.65 6.71
CA SER A 193 5.81 -6.74 6.47
C SER A 193 4.98 -6.52 5.20
N VAL A 194 4.69 -7.62 4.51
CA VAL A 194 3.79 -7.69 3.34
C VAL A 194 2.77 -8.78 3.58
N THR A 195 1.50 -8.41 3.68
CA THR A 195 0.42 -9.34 4.02
C THR A 195 -0.73 -9.22 3.03
N ASN A 196 -1.28 -10.35 2.57
CA ASN A 196 -2.47 -10.36 1.70
C ASN A 196 -2.28 -9.50 0.44
N CYS A 197 -1.18 -9.70 -0.27
CA CYS A 197 -0.87 -8.96 -1.49
C CYS A 197 -0.87 -9.86 -2.73
N THR A 198 -1.06 -9.26 -3.91
CA THR A 198 -1.03 -9.98 -5.19
C THR A 198 0.02 -9.37 -6.10
N PHE A 199 0.92 -10.21 -6.62
CA PHE A 199 2.00 -9.82 -7.53
C PHE A 199 1.74 -10.41 -8.91
N TYR A 200 1.65 -9.56 -9.93
CA TYR A 200 1.36 -9.97 -11.30
C TYR A 200 2.20 -9.21 -12.34
N GLY A 201 2.90 -9.94 -13.21
CA GLY A 201 3.64 -9.37 -14.33
C GLY A 201 4.83 -8.47 -13.95
N ASN A 202 5.37 -8.61 -12.74
CA ASN A 202 6.52 -7.85 -12.29
C ASN A 202 7.84 -8.50 -12.71
N ASP A 203 8.83 -7.69 -13.09
CA ASP A 203 10.13 -8.22 -13.50
C ASP A 203 10.93 -8.74 -12.29
N THR A 204 10.96 -7.98 -11.20
CA THR A 204 11.62 -8.40 -9.96
C THR A 204 10.79 -7.98 -8.76
N VAL A 205 10.35 -8.94 -7.96
CA VAL A 205 9.62 -8.68 -6.71
C VAL A 205 10.62 -8.35 -5.60
N ASN A 206 11.50 -9.28 -5.26
CA ASN A 206 12.49 -9.08 -4.22
C ASN A 206 13.90 -9.38 -4.75
N ALA A 207 14.68 -8.31 -4.89
CA ALA A 207 16.06 -8.34 -5.35
C ALA A 207 17.06 -8.39 -4.18
N ASP A 208 16.59 -8.55 -2.94
CA ASP A 208 17.47 -8.59 -1.81
C ASP A 208 18.44 -9.79 -1.89
N ASN A 209 19.60 -9.64 -1.26
CA ASN A 209 20.65 -10.65 -1.27
C ASN A 209 21.42 -10.62 0.05
N PRO A 210 20.78 -11.07 1.15
CA PRO A 210 21.40 -11.09 2.45
C PRO A 210 22.52 -12.14 2.47
N SER A 211 23.75 -11.69 2.72
CA SER A 211 24.91 -12.58 2.84
C SER A 211 24.95 -13.39 4.15
N GLN A 212 24.17 -13.02 5.18
CA GLN A 212 24.08 -13.70 6.48
C GLN A 212 22.69 -13.54 7.12
N ALA A 213 22.42 -14.31 8.19
CA ALA A 213 21.17 -14.33 8.97
C ALA A 213 20.79 -12.94 9.51
N ARG A 214 20.04 -12.20 8.70
CA ARG A 214 19.54 -10.85 9.01
C ARG A 214 18.02 -10.86 8.97
N SER A 215 17.42 -9.87 9.60
CA SER A 215 15.97 -9.81 9.72
C SER A 215 15.37 -9.24 8.42
N LEU A 216 14.86 -10.15 7.59
CA LEU A 216 14.33 -9.87 6.26
C LEU A 216 12.87 -9.42 6.33
N LEU A 217 12.36 -8.86 5.24
CA LEU A 217 10.94 -8.62 5.02
C LEU A 217 10.12 -9.87 5.32
N THR A 218 9.09 -9.77 6.15
CA THR A 218 8.13 -10.87 6.29
C THR A 218 7.10 -10.78 5.17
N VAL A 219 6.82 -11.91 4.53
CA VAL A 219 5.85 -11.99 3.43
C VAL A 219 4.86 -13.11 3.73
N THR A 220 3.60 -12.78 3.85
CA THR A 220 2.57 -13.73 4.29
C THR A 220 1.28 -13.58 3.49
N ASN A 221 0.57 -14.68 3.24
CA ASN A 221 -0.73 -14.67 2.55
C ASN A 221 -0.68 -14.00 1.17
N CYS A 222 0.41 -14.14 0.40
CA CYS A 222 0.57 -13.45 -0.88
C CYS A 222 0.43 -14.39 -2.09
N ILE A 223 -0.15 -13.88 -3.18
CA ILE A 223 -0.17 -14.57 -4.48
C ILE A 223 0.97 -14.06 -5.37
N PHE A 224 1.76 -14.97 -5.92
CA PHE A 224 2.78 -14.70 -6.94
C PHE A 224 2.41 -15.43 -8.23
N HIS A 225 1.89 -14.70 -9.21
CA HIS A 225 1.55 -15.27 -10.50
C HIS A 225 2.81 -15.70 -11.31
N PRO A 226 2.76 -16.75 -12.15
CA PRO A 226 3.89 -17.19 -12.98
C PRO A 226 4.46 -16.13 -13.94
N THR A 227 3.71 -15.06 -14.22
CA THR A 227 4.18 -13.95 -15.05
C THR A 227 5.19 -13.04 -14.36
N ASN A 228 5.42 -13.21 -13.05
CA ASN A 228 6.54 -12.54 -12.38
C ASN A 228 7.85 -13.25 -12.75
N LYS A 229 8.88 -12.52 -13.20
CA LYS A 229 10.14 -13.17 -13.63
C LYS A 229 10.99 -13.63 -12.46
N ASN A 230 11.18 -12.78 -11.44
CA ASN A 230 11.98 -13.09 -10.26
C ASN A 230 11.21 -12.76 -8.98
N ILE A 231 10.88 -13.79 -8.18
CA ILE A 231 10.16 -13.60 -6.91
C ILE A 231 11.15 -13.32 -5.77
N ALA A 232 12.14 -14.19 -5.58
CA ALA A 232 13.17 -14.08 -4.55
C ALA A 232 14.47 -14.78 -4.99
N LEU A 233 15.61 -14.13 -4.73
CA LEU A 233 16.92 -14.54 -5.26
C LEU A 233 17.65 -15.59 -4.41
N THR A 234 17.39 -15.64 -3.10
CA THR A 234 18.15 -16.51 -2.17
C THR A 234 17.21 -17.41 -1.37
N ASN A 235 17.75 -18.54 -0.88
CA ASN A 235 17.00 -19.45 0.01
C ASN A 235 16.60 -18.76 1.32
N SER A 236 17.48 -17.92 1.88
CA SER A 236 17.17 -17.14 3.09
C SER A 236 15.94 -16.25 2.89
N LEU A 237 15.81 -15.62 1.71
CA LEU A 237 14.60 -14.86 1.38
C LEU A 237 13.39 -15.75 1.20
N ARG A 238 13.50 -16.85 0.46
CA ARG A 238 12.34 -17.73 0.22
C ARG A 238 11.76 -18.32 1.51
N ASN A 239 12.60 -18.58 2.50
CA ASN A 239 12.18 -19.11 3.80
C ASN A 239 11.30 -18.15 4.63
N VAL A 240 11.35 -16.83 4.38
CA VAL A 240 10.51 -15.85 5.10
C VAL A 240 9.15 -15.61 4.44
N TYR A 241 8.86 -16.30 3.35
CA TYR A 241 7.57 -16.26 2.64
C TYR A 241 6.72 -17.41 3.16
N THR A 242 5.59 -17.10 3.77
CA THR A 242 4.72 -18.09 4.43
C THR A 242 3.29 -17.98 3.93
N TYR A 243 2.56 -19.09 3.87
CA TYR A 243 1.16 -19.10 3.42
C TYR A 243 0.96 -18.42 2.06
N CYS A 244 1.89 -18.58 1.13
CA CYS A 244 1.86 -17.94 -0.18
C CYS A 244 1.41 -18.92 -1.27
N LEU A 245 0.73 -18.39 -2.30
CA LEU A 245 0.49 -19.12 -3.54
C LEU A 245 1.62 -18.79 -4.53
N LEU A 246 2.39 -19.80 -4.92
CA LEU A 246 3.58 -19.67 -5.74
C LEU A 246 3.42 -20.45 -7.06
N PRO A 247 4.16 -20.09 -8.12
CA PRO A 247 4.16 -20.87 -9.36
C PRO A 247 4.80 -22.24 -9.13
N THR A 248 4.43 -23.23 -9.93
CA THR A 248 4.94 -24.61 -9.81
C THR A 248 6.46 -24.68 -10.01
N SER A 249 7.01 -23.79 -10.83
CA SER A 249 8.46 -23.63 -11.04
C SER A 249 9.23 -23.28 -9.77
N ALA A 250 8.58 -22.68 -8.77
CA ALA A 250 9.19 -22.34 -7.49
C ALA A 250 9.36 -23.55 -6.55
N ARG A 251 8.71 -24.68 -6.84
CA ARG A 251 8.61 -25.84 -5.93
C ARG A 251 9.95 -26.51 -5.61
N SER A 252 10.95 -26.36 -6.48
CA SER A 252 12.28 -26.94 -6.28
C SER A 252 13.14 -26.20 -5.24
N SER A 253 12.68 -25.04 -4.77
CA SER A 253 13.38 -24.21 -3.81
C SER A 253 12.77 -24.31 -2.40
N PRO A 254 13.53 -24.06 -1.33
CA PRO A 254 12.99 -24.02 0.02
C PRO A 254 12.18 -22.74 0.22
N TRP A 255 10.87 -22.86 0.44
CA TRP A 255 9.97 -21.77 0.81
C TRP A 255 9.49 -21.97 2.25
N GLY A 256 9.03 -20.90 2.88
CA GLY A 256 8.47 -20.97 4.22
C GLY A 256 7.19 -21.79 4.28
N ILE A 257 6.76 -22.07 5.52
CA ILE A 257 5.60 -22.90 5.83
C ILE A 257 4.31 -22.43 5.15
N GLY A 258 3.42 -23.38 4.85
CA GLY A 258 2.06 -23.09 4.35
C GLY A 258 2.00 -22.62 2.89
N CYS A 259 3.12 -22.56 2.16
CA CYS A 259 3.08 -22.20 0.75
C CYS A 259 2.52 -23.34 -0.11
N ASP A 260 1.66 -23.00 -1.07
CA ASP A 260 1.16 -23.91 -2.11
C ASP A 260 1.73 -23.52 -3.48
N PHE A 261 1.84 -24.51 -4.38
CA PHE A 261 2.52 -24.39 -5.67
C PHE A 261 1.56 -24.71 -6.81
N LYS A 262 0.92 -23.68 -7.36
CA LYS A 262 -0.04 -23.76 -8.47
C LYS A 262 0.13 -22.56 -9.39
N ASP A 263 0.14 -22.81 -10.69
CA ASP A 263 0.36 -21.75 -11.69
C ASP A 263 -0.85 -20.84 -11.90
N ASP A 264 -2.06 -21.37 -11.69
CA ASP A 264 -3.31 -20.66 -11.92
C ASP A 264 -4.00 -20.33 -10.58
N PRO A 265 -3.97 -19.07 -10.12
CA PRO A 265 -4.72 -18.63 -8.95
C PRO A 265 -6.24 -18.62 -9.14
N LYS A 266 -6.75 -18.94 -10.35
CA LYS A 266 -8.17 -18.87 -10.70
C LYS A 266 -8.72 -17.46 -10.55
N PHE A 267 -8.01 -16.47 -11.07
CA PHE A 267 -8.54 -15.12 -11.21
C PHE A 267 -9.77 -15.11 -12.14
N ILE A 268 -10.71 -14.19 -11.92
CA ILE A 268 -11.92 -14.09 -12.75
C ILE A 268 -11.61 -13.74 -14.22
N LYS A 269 -10.44 -13.15 -14.48
CA LYS A 269 -9.87 -12.97 -15.82
C LYS A 269 -8.50 -13.64 -15.89
N THR A 270 -8.26 -14.36 -16.98
CA THR A 270 -6.98 -15.01 -17.28
C THR A 270 -5.85 -14.03 -17.58
N THR A 271 -6.19 -12.80 -17.98
CA THR A 271 -5.22 -11.71 -18.20
C THR A 271 -5.76 -10.44 -17.53
N PRO A 272 -5.59 -10.32 -16.19
CA PRO A 272 -6.05 -9.15 -15.44
C PRO A 272 -5.47 -7.84 -15.96
N SER A 273 -6.34 -6.83 -16.06
CA SER A 273 -6.01 -5.47 -16.48
C SER A 273 -6.50 -4.41 -15.47
N ALA A 274 -7.55 -4.73 -14.72
CA ALA A 274 -8.10 -3.94 -13.63
C ALA A 274 -7.87 -4.62 -12.26
N ALA A 275 -8.11 -3.92 -11.15
CA ALA A 275 -7.92 -4.51 -9.82
C ALA A 275 -8.97 -5.57 -9.51
N THR A 276 -10.21 -5.39 -9.96
CA THR A 276 -11.27 -6.39 -9.76
C THR A 276 -11.09 -7.67 -10.57
N ASP A 277 -10.28 -7.64 -11.63
CA ASP A 277 -9.95 -8.83 -12.41
C ASP A 277 -9.17 -9.88 -11.60
N PHE A 278 -8.54 -9.45 -10.49
CA PHE A 278 -7.81 -10.31 -9.56
C PHE A 278 -8.69 -11.00 -8.50
N ARG A 279 -10.00 -10.77 -8.51
CA ARG A 279 -10.93 -11.60 -7.71
C ARG A 279 -10.74 -13.06 -8.09
N ILE A 280 -10.88 -13.95 -7.12
CA ILE A 280 -10.68 -15.39 -7.32
C ILE A 280 -12.03 -16.13 -7.48
N PHE A 281 -12.02 -17.26 -8.18
CA PHE A 281 -13.15 -18.18 -8.24
C PHE A 281 -13.25 -19.09 -7.01
N LYS A 282 -14.42 -19.72 -6.83
CA LYS A 282 -14.74 -20.60 -5.69
C LYS A 282 -13.79 -21.79 -5.54
N ASP A 283 -13.23 -22.26 -6.64
CA ASP A 283 -12.28 -23.38 -6.75
C ASP A 283 -10.81 -22.94 -6.74
N SER A 284 -10.54 -21.65 -6.43
CA SER A 284 -9.18 -21.13 -6.37
C SER A 284 -8.32 -21.86 -5.35
N PRO A 285 -7.06 -22.17 -5.67
CA PRO A 285 -6.11 -22.70 -4.69
C PRO A 285 -5.74 -21.68 -3.61
N ALA A 286 -6.06 -20.40 -3.79
CA ALA A 286 -5.84 -19.36 -2.78
C ALA A 286 -6.90 -19.35 -1.68
N ARG A 287 -8.06 -20.00 -1.92
CA ARG A 287 -9.22 -19.90 -1.04
C ARG A 287 -9.03 -20.70 0.26
N GLU A 288 -9.29 -20.06 1.40
CA GLU A 288 -9.23 -20.61 2.75
C GLU A 288 -7.85 -21.21 3.09
N LYS A 289 -6.78 -20.68 2.48
CA LYS A 289 -5.39 -21.12 2.67
C LYS A 289 -4.51 -20.12 3.41
N GLY A 290 -5.02 -18.94 3.71
CA GLY A 290 -4.28 -17.92 4.44
C GLY A 290 -4.15 -18.24 5.93
N SER A 291 -3.16 -17.63 6.55
CA SER A 291 -3.01 -17.58 8.01
C SER A 291 -3.88 -16.50 8.63
N THR A 292 -4.20 -16.64 9.92
CA THR A 292 -4.96 -15.68 10.73
C THR A 292 -4.27 -14.32 10.93
N SER A 293 -3.06 -14.13 10.40
CA SER A 293 -2.36 -12.83 10.37
C SER A 293 -2.93 -11.85 9.33
N ALA A 294 -3.92 -12.28 8.55
CA ALA A 294 -4.58 -11.46 7.53
C ALA A 294 -5.24 -10.19 8.12
N PRO A 295 -5.29 -9.08 7.36
CA PRO A 295 -6.13 -7.94 7.71
C PRO A 295 -7.62 -8.34 7.76
N LEU A 296 -8.41 -7.65 8.58
CA LEU A 296 -9.84 -7.96 8.77
C LEU A 296 -10.70 -7.81 7.52
N THR A 297 -10.22 -7.06 6.53
CA THR A 297 -10.92 -6.85 5.26
C THR A 297 -9.96 -7.06 4.09
N ASP A 298 -10.51 -7.24 2.89
CA ASP A 298 -9.77 -7.29 1.63
C ASP A 298 -9.58 -5.89 1.01
N ILE A 299 -8.96 -5.82 -0.17
CA ILE A 299 -8.68 -4.56 -0.88
C ILE A 299 -9.92 -3.70 -1.15
N SER A 300 -11.11 -4.32 -1.25
CA SER A 300 -12.38 -3.63 -1.50
C SER A 300 -13.17 -3.32 -0.23
N GLY A 301 -12.63 -3.69 0.94
CA GLY A 301 -13.27 -3.53 2.24
C GLY A 301 -14.26 -4.66 2.59
N LYS A 302 -14.24 -5.80 1.89
CA LYS A 302 -15.05 -6.97 2.27
C LYS A 302 -14.39 -7.67 3.45
N SER A 303 -15.18 -8.05 4.45
CA SER A 303 -14.68 -8.77 5.63
C SER A 303 -14.11 -10.12 5.25
N ARG A 304 -13.01 -10.51 5.90
CA ARG A 304 -12.47 -11.87 5.87
C ARG A 304 -13.01 -12.66 7.05
N ASP A 305 -13.13 -13.97 6.89
CA ASP A 305 -13.51 -14.86 7.98
C ASP A 305 -12.27 -15.45 8.71
N THR A 306 -12.49 -16.51 9.51
CA THR A 306 -11.41 -17.16 10.27
C THR A 306 -10.40 -17.92 9.41
N TYR A 307 -10.74 -18.20 8.15
CA TYR A 307 -9.93 -18.87 7.15
C TYR A 307 -9.72 -17.93 5.95
N PRO A 308 -8.93 -16.87 6.12
CA PRO A 308 -8.79 -15.84 5.09
C PRO A 308 -8.17 -16.41 3.82
N ASP A 309 -8.55 -15.83 2.68
CA ASP A 309 -7.93 -16.19 1.41
C ASP A 309 -6.52 -15.61 1.28
N ILE A 310 -5.66 -16.29 0.53
CA ILE A 310 -4.36 -15.76 0.12
C ILE A 310 -4.60 -14.66 -0.94
N GLY A 311 -3.86 -13.56 -0.85
CA GLY A 311 -3.92 -12.47 -1.81
C GLY A 311 -4.78 -11.29 -1.37
N ALA A 312 -4.95 -10.33 -2.29
CA ALA A 312 -5.55 -9.03 -1.99
C ALA A 312 -7.08 -9.06 -1.89
N TRP A 313 -7.71 -10.08 -2.46
CA TRP A 313 -9.16 -10.27 -2.50
C TRP A 313 -9.58 -11.39 -1.56
N GLU A 314 -10.78 -11.27 -1.00
CA GLU A 314 -11.53 -12.40 -0.45
C GLU A 314 -12.49 -12.91 -1.53
N TRP A 315 -12.65 -14.23 -1.61
CA TRP A 315 -13.72 -14.85 -2.35
C TRP A 315 -15.03 -14.50 -1.67
N VAL A 316 -15.93 -13.90 -2.45
CA VAL A 316 -17.28 -13.65 -2.03
C VAL A 316 -18.20 -14.52 -2.85
N ASP A 317 -19.11 -15.24 -2.17
CA ASP A 317 -20.18 -15.97 -2.84
C ASP A 317 -21.11 -14.97 -3.51
N THR A 318 -20.79 -14.67 -4.75
CA THR A 318 -21.64 -13.87 -5.61
C THR A 318 -22.49 -14.87 -6.35
N ASN A 319 -23.80 -14.87 -6.12
CA ASN A 319 -24.82 -15.48 -7.00
C ASN A 319 -24.82 -14.84 -8.42
N VAL A 320 -23.72 -14.20 -8.81
CA VAL A 320 -23.47 -13.59 -10.11
C VAL A 320 -22.18 -14.23 -10.60
N ALA A 321 -22.31 -15.42 -11.19
CA ALA A 321 -21.26 -15.92 -12.06
C ALA A 321 -20.92 -14.79 -13.05
N PRO A 322 -19.65 -14.39 -13.22
CA PRO A 322 -19.30 -13.60 -14.39
C PRO A 322 -19.68 -14.47 -15.59
N VAL A 323 -20.73 -14.06 -16.31
CA VAL A 323 -21.13 -14.71 -17.55
C VAL A 323 -19.88 -14.79 -18.41
N LYS A 324 -19.43 -16.01 -18.65
CA LYS A 324 -18.39 -16.31 -19.62
C LYS A 324 -18.99 -15.94 -20.97
N ILE A 325 -18.84 -14.68 -21.40
CA ILE A 325 -19.19 -14.29 -22.76
C ILE A 325 -18.12 -14.92 -23.64
N GLU A 326 -18.32 -16.19 -24.00
CA GLU A 326 -17.70 -16.75 -25.18
C GLU A 326 -18.33 -16.02 -26.37
N LEU A 327 -17.66 -14.99 -26.87
CA LEU A 327 -17.89 -14.53 -28.24
C LEU A 327 -17.49 -15.69 -29.14
N SER A 328 -18.41 -16.61 -29.41
CA SER A 328 -18.26 -17.54 -30.50
C SER A 328 -18.09 -16.71 -31.76
N LYS A 329 -17.04 -17.02 -32.51
CA LYS A 329 -16.81 -16.49 -33.86
C LYS A 329 -17.90 -17.04 -34.77
N ASN A 330 -19.11 -16.51 -34.68
CA ASN A 330 -20.05 -16.62 -35.77
C ASN A 330 -19.65 -15.54 -36.76
N SER A 331 -18.92 -15.97 -37.78
CA SER A 331 -18.73 -15.24 -39.02
C SER A 331 -20.07 -14.67 -39.45
N ILE A 332 -20.17 -13.34 -39.49
CA ILE A 332 -21.10 -12.70 -40.40
C ILE A 332 -20.53 -13.01 -41.78
N ALA A 333 -21.03 -14.08 -42.39
CA ALA A 333 -20.88 -14.27 -43.82
C ALA A 333 -21.56 -13.07 -44.47
N GLU A 334 -20.75 -12.25 -45.13
CA GLU A 334 -21.24 -11.35 -46.17
C GLU A 334 -22.03 -12.19 -47.17
N ASN A 335 -23.30 -11.86 -47.35
CA ASN A 335 -24.06 -12.27 -48.51
C ASN A 335 -24.57 -10.99 -49.17
N ASN A 336 -23.86 -10.63 -50.25
CA ASN A 336 -24.27 -9.94 -51.47
C ASN A 336 -25.46 -8.98 -51.41
#